data_AF-A0A154V702-F1
#
_entry.id   AF-A0A154V702-F1
#
_cell.length_a   1.000
_cell.length_b   1.000
_cell.length_c   1.000
_cell.angle_alpha   90.00
_cell.angle_beta   90.00
_cell.angle_gamma   90.00
#
_symmetry.space_group_name_H-M   'P 1'
#
loop_
_entity.id
_entity.type
_entity.pdbx_description
1 polymer ?
#
loop_
_entity_poly.entity_id
_entity_poly.type
_entity_poly.pdbx_seq_one_letter_code
_entity_poly.pdbx_strand_id
1 'polypeptide(L)' 'MHKDMMKRRSADGGSEALEAALEAVEALDSLGLVVAPVDPTAAMVRAGAASGGVPDELAARIYRAMLACVD' A
#
# COMPACT_ATOMS: atom_id res chain seq x y z
N MET A 1 -0.34 -13.56 39.52
CA MET A 1 -0.43 -14.16 38.17
C MET A 1 -0.84 -13.06 37.21
N HIS A 2 0.11 -12.62 36.38
CA HIS A 2 -0.08 -11.64 35.31
C HIS A 2 -0.88 -12.26 34.16
N LYS A 3 -1.88 -11.53 33.62
CA LYS A 3 -2.17 -11.36 32.18
C LYS A 3 -3.51 -10.62 31.94
N ASP A 4 -3.67 -9.44 32.56
CA ASP A 4 -4.45 -8.36 31.93
C ASP A 4 -3.54 -7.67 30.92
N MET A 5 -3.21 -8.38 29.84
CA MET A 5 -2.40 -7.85 28.74
C MET A 5 -3.33 -7.33 27.66
N MET A 6 -3.22 -6.02 27.45
CA MET A 6 -3.61 -5.28 26.25
C MET A 6 -5.09 -4.97 26.06
N LYS A 7 -5.66 -4.29 27.06
CA LYS A 7 -6.51 -3.13 26.73
C LYS A 7 -5.56 -2.06 26.14
N ARG A 8 -5.38 -2.06 24.81
CA ARG A 8 -4.66 -0.98 24.11
C ARG A 8 -5.37 0.31 24.50
N ARG A 9 -4.77 1.08 25.40
CA ARG A 9 -5.16 2.45 25.64
C ARG A 9 -4.79 3.17 24.34
N SER A 10 -5.78 3.45 23.51
CA SER A 10 -5.66 4.44 22.44
C SER A 10 -5.50 5.79 23.13
N ALA A 11 -4.27 6.07 23.53
CA ALA A 11 -3.81 7.34 24.06
C ALA A 11 -2.94 7.99 22.99
N ASP A 12 -3.55 8.22 21.83
CA ASP A 12 -3.26 9.32 20.93
C ASP A 12 -4.49 9.49 20.02
N GLY A 13 -4.85 10.72 19.68
CA GLY A 13 -6.09 11.06 18.97
C GLY A 13 -6.19 10.44 17.58
N GLY A 14 -6.57 9.16 17.50
CA GLY A 14 -6.88 8.47 16.25
C GLY A 14 -8.10 9.12 15.60
N SER A 15 -7.95 9.53 14.35
CA SER A 15 -9.09 10.00 13.57
C SER A 15 -10.01 8.81 13.28
N GLU A 16 -11.28 8.90 13.69
CA GLU A 16 -12.29 7.88 13.35
C GLU A 16 -12.40 7.66 11.83
N ALA A 17 -12.20 8.73 11.04
CA ALA A 17 -12.17 8.64 9.58
C ALA A 17 -10.96 7.85 9.06
N LEU A 18 -9.80 7.96 9.72
CA LEU A 18 -8.61 7.19 9.37
C LEU A 18 -8.80 5.71 9.74
N GLU A 19 -9.37 5.42 10.91
CA GLU A 19 -9.66 4.04 11.34
C GLU A 19 -10.65 3.36 10.39
N ALA A 20 -11.74 4.05 10.03
CA ALA A 20 -12.69 3.57 9.03
C ALA A 20 -12.08 3.38 7.63
N ALA A 21 -11.18 4.28 7.22
CA ALA A 21 -10.47 4.15 5.94
C ALA A 21 -9.54 2.93 5.92
N LEU A 22 -8.87 2.63 7.03
CA LEU A 22 -7.99 1.47 7.16
C LEU A 22 -8.80 0.16 7.16
N GLU A 23 -9.91 0.10 7.90
CA GLU A 23 -10.83 -1.04 7.88
C GLU A 23 -11.39 -1.31 6.47
N ALA A 24 -11.73 -0.26 5.73
CA ALA A 24 -12.20 -0.39 4.35
C ALA A 24 -11.11 -0.97 3.42
N VAL A 25 -9.85 -0.57 3.60
CA VAL A 25 -8.72 -1.13 2.83
C VAL A 25 -8.47 -2.61 3.20
N GLU A 26 -8.56 -2.96 4.47
CA GLU A 26 -8.40 -4.35 4.94
C GLU A 26 -9.54 -5.26 4.43
N ALA A 27 -10.77 -4.73 4.35
CA ALA A 27 -11.89 -5.45 3.76
C ALA A 27 -11.69 -5.77 2.27
N LEU A 28 -10.96 -4.94 1.52
CA LEU A 28 -10.65 -5.21 0.10
C LEU A 28 -9.73 -6.43 -0.07
N ASP A 29 -8.80 -6.66 0.86
CA ASP A 29 -7.95 -7.85 0.88
C ASP A 29 -8.79 -9.14 1.05
N SER A 30 -9.82 -9.10 1.91
CA SER A 30 -10.74 -10.24 2.12
C SER A 30 -11.54 -10.63 0.86
N LEU A 31 -11.66 -9.70 -0.11
CA LEU A 31 -12.29 -9.92 -1.41
C LEU A 31 -11.28 -10.35 -2.50
N GLY A 32 -9.99 -10.50 -2.15
CA GLY A 32 -8.91 -10.78 -3.09
C GLY A 32 -8.58 -9.60 -4.00
N LEU A 33 -9.01 -8.38 -3.65
CA LEU A 33 -8.79 -7.17 -4.43
C LEU A 33 -7.51 -6.47 -3.97
N VAL A 34 -6.50 -6.45 -4.83
CA VAL A 34 -5.26 -5.72 -4.58
C VAL A 34 -5.46 -4.25 -4.96
N VAL A 35 -5.36 -3.35 -3.98
CA VAL A 35 -5.40 -1.91 -4.22
C VAL A 35 -4.01 -1.45 -4.66
N ALA A 36 -3.79 -1.39 -5.97
CA ALA A 36 -2.58 -0.81 -6.55
C ALA A 36 -2.84 0.62 -7.04
N PRO A 37 -1.85 1.54 -6.95
CA PRO A 37 -1.94 2.84 -7.60
C PRO A 37 -2.14 2.72 -9.11
N VAL A 38 -3.02 3.54 -9.68
CA VAL A 38 -3.32 3.58 -11.12
C VAL A 38 -2.15 4.16 -11.95
N ASP A 39 -1.20 4.85 -11.31
CA ASP A 39 0.08 5.27 -11.90
C ASP A 39 1.18 5.09 -10.84
N PRO A 40 2.39 4.63 -11.19
CA PRO A 40 3.49 4.49 -10.24
C PRO A 40 3.88 5.84 -9.63
N THR A 41 4.03 5.86 -8.31
CA THR A 41 4.61 7.03 -7.63
C THR A 41 6.09 7.17 -7.98
N ALA A 42 6.64 8.39 -7.88
CA ALA A 42 8.07 8.63 -8.10
C ALA A 42 8.97 7.77 -7.18
N ALA A 43 8.51 7.46 -5.96
CA ALA A 43 9.23 6.57 -5.05
C ALA A 43 9.27 5.13 -5.57
N MET A 44 8.17 4.62 -6.11
CA MET A 44 8.11 3.29 -6.73
C MET A 44 9.00 3.21 -7.97
N VAL A 45 8.98 4.23 -8.83
CA VAL A 45 9.85 4.30 -10.02
C VAL A 45 11.31 4.21 -9.62
N ARG A 46 11.76 5.04 -8.68
CA ARG A 46 13.16 5.04 -8.22
C ARG A 46 13.56 3.72 -7.57
N ALA A 47 12.68 3.14 -6.77
CA ALA A 47 12.93 1.84 -6.15
C ALA A 47 13.09 0.74 -7.22
N GLY A 48 12.17 0.67 -8.19
CA GLY A 48 12.24 -0.27 -9.30
C GLY A 48 13.46 -0.06 -10.20
N ALA A 49 13.83 1.19 -10.48
CA ALA A 49 15.03 1.56 -11.23
C ALA A 49 16.30 1.07 -10.52
N ALA A 50 16.43 1.36 -9.22
CA ALA A 50 17.56 0.93 -8.41
C ALA A 50 17.65 -0.60 -8.30
N SER A 51 16.52 -1.30 -8.11
CA SER A 51 16.49 -2.76 -8.02
C SER A 51 16.77 -3.44 -9.35
N GLY A 52 16.26 -2.90 -10.46
CA GLY A 52 16.43 -3.45 -11.80
C GLY A 52 17.74 -3.07 -12.48
N GLY A 53 18.49 -2.10 -11.94
CA GLY A 53 19.66 -1.53 -12.61
C GLY A 53 19.30 -0.84 -13.93
N VAL A 54 18.12 -0.21 -13.99
CA VAL A 54 17.58 0.43 -15.20
C VAL A 54 17.32 1.92 -14.97
N PRO A 55 17.29 2.75 -16.03
CA PRO A 55 16.86 4.15 -15.91
C PRO A 55 15.42 4.29 -15.41
N ASP A 56 15.14 5.38 -14.69
CA ASP A 56 13.80 5.71 -14.16
C ASP A 56 12.71 5.68 -15.25
N GLU A 57 13.02 6.16 -16.46
CA GLU A 57 12.07 6.16 -17.58
C GLU A 57 11.68 4.73 -18.00
N LEU A 58 12.65 3.80 -17.97
CA LEU A 58 12.39 2.40 -18.30
C LEU A 58 11.56 1.73 -17.19
N ALA A 59 11.90 1.98 -15.92
CA ALA A 59 11.11 1.48 -14.78
C ALA A 59 9.66 1.97 -14.82
N ALA A 60 9.43 3.26 -15.10
CA ALA A 60 8.09 3.83 -15.23
C ALA A 60 7.29 3.19 -16.37
N ARG A 61 7.92 2.94 -17.53
CA ARG A 61 7.28 2.23 -18.65
C ARG A 61 6.88 0.80 -18.28
N ILE A 62 7.74 0.08 -17.56
CA ILE A 62 7.44 -1.29 -17.12
C ILE A 62 6.24 -1.28 -16.17
N TYR A 63 6.20 -0.37 -15.19
CA TYR A 63 5.04 -0.21 -14.30
C TYR A 63 3.74 0.02 -15.06
N ARG A 64 3.73 0.97 -16.00
CA ARG A 64 2.53 1.25 -16.81
C ARG A 64 2.13 0.08 -17.70
N ALA A 65 3.09 -0.65 -18.27
CA ALA A 65 2.81 -1.86 -19.02
C ALA A 65 2.16 -2.93 -18.14
N MET A 66 2.65 -3.14 -16.91
CA MET A 66 2.04 -4.08 -15.96
C MET A 66 0.59 -3.70 -15.62
N LEU A 67 0.33 -2.41 -15.38
CA LEU A 67 -1.02 -1.92 -15.10
C LEU A 67 -1.96 -2.07 -16.29
N ALA A 68 -1.47 -1.88 -17.51
CA ALA A 68 -2.25 -2.06 -18.74
C ALA A 68 -2.55 -3.53 -19.06
N CYS A 69 -1.86 -4.49 -18.45
CA CYS A 69 -2.10 -5.93 -18.64
C CYS A 69 -3.15 -6.51 -17.68
N VAL A 70 -3.72 -5.69 -16.78
CA VAL A 70 -4.81 -6.09 -15.88
C VAL A 70 -6.13 -5.80 -16.59
N ASP A 71 -6.49 -6.67 -17.54
CA ASP A 71 -7.83 -6.80 -18.12
C ASP A 71 -8.69 -7.80 -17.31
#